data_AF-A0A8C5JRT0-F1
#
_entry.id   AF-A0A8C5JRT0-F1
#
_cell.length_a   1.000
_cell.length_b   1.000
_cell.length_c   1.000
_cell.angle_alpha   90.00
_cell.angle_beta   90.00
_cell.angle_gamma   90.00
#
_symmetry.space_group_name_H-M   'P 1'
#
loop_
_entity.id
_entity.type
_entity.pdbx_description
1 polymer ?
#
loop_
_entity_poly.entity_id
_entity_poly.type
_entity_poly.pdbx_seq_one_letter_code
_entity_poly.pdbx_strand_id
1 'polypeptide(L)'
;MLGRVNVCLAVASGAAPSPACPPQAIEGAIGGNAYQHSKVNQWTTSVVEQTLSQLTKLGKPFKYIVTCVIMQKNGAGLHTASSCFWDNSSDGTCTVRWENKTMYCIVSAFGLAL
;
A
#
# COMPACT_ATOMS: atom_id res chain seq x y z
N MET A 1 29.73 -6.58 -2.79
CA MET A 1 29.27 -5.27 -3.30
C MET A 1 27.79 -5.09 -2.92
N LEU A 2 27.49 -5.15 -1.62
CA LEU A 2 26.15 -4.96 -1.07
C LEU A 2 25.90 -3.45 -1.00
N GLY A 3 25.25 -2.93 -2.04
CA GLY A 3 24.77 -1.56 -2.06
C GLY A 3 23.80 -1.37 -0.91
N ARG A 4 24.22 -0.62 0.11
CA ARG A 4 23.36 -0.10 1.17
C ARG A 4 22.30 0.79 0.52
N VAL A 5 21.16 0.22 0.13
CA VAL A 5 19.98 1.01 -0.20
C VAL A 5 19.48 1.57 1.12
N ASN A 6 19.75 2.84 1.33
CA ASN A 6 19.44 3.57 2.55
C ASN A 6 17.92 3.67 2.69
N VAL A 7 17.39 2.93 3.67
CA VAL A 7 15.96 2.78 3.97
C VAL A 7 15.56 3.81 5.00
N CYS A 8 15.37 5.05 4.58
CA CYS A 8 14.61 6.05 5.34
C CYS A 8 14.55 7.33 4.53
N LEU A 9 13.39 7.61 3.94
CA LEU A 9 12.67 8.89 4.06
C LEU A 9 11.38 8.79 3.22
N ALA A 10 10.34 8.18 3.78
CA ALA A 10 9.13 8.98 3.82
C ALA A 10 9.56 10.17 4.66
N VAL A 11 9.70 11.36 4.07
CA VAL A 11 9.93 12.57 4.83
C VAL A 11 8.80 12.63 5.85
N ALA A 12 9.13 12.27 7.09
CA ALA A 12 8.37 12.64 8.25
C ALA A 12 8.52 14.16 8.36
N SER A 13 7.68 14.89 7.64
CA SER A 13 7.44 16.30 7.89
C SER A 13 5.99 16.58 7.53
N GLY A 14 5.14 16.68 8.53
CA GLY A 14 3.74 17.09 8.38
C GLY A 14 2.77 15.93 8.46
N ALA A 15 2.28 15.68 9.68
CA ALA A 15 1.09 14.88 9.90
C ALA A 15 -0.12 15.59 9.27
N ALA A 16 -0.50 15.19 8.05
CA ALA A 16 -1.86 15.38 7.54
C ALA A 16 -2.63 14.06 7.77
N PRO A 17 -3.91 14.10 8.17
CA PRO A 17 -4.70 12.90 8.38
C PRO A 17 -4.84 12.18 7.04
N SER A 18 -4.07 11.11 6.88
CA SER A 18 -4.03 10.28 5.69
C SER A 18 -5.44 9.77 5.35
N PRO A 19 -5.83 9.66 4.06
CA PRO A 19 -7.03 8.93 3.70
C PRO A 19 -6.88 7.53 4.26
N ALA A 20 -7.76 7.15 5.19
CA ALA A 20 -7.69 5.88 5.89
C ALA A 20 -7.75 4.75 4.85
N CYS A 21 -6.60 4.21 4.45
CA CYS A 21 -6.55 3.01 3.63
C CYS A 21 -7.08 1.91 4.54
N PRO A 22 -8.24 1.32 4.26
CA PRO A 22 -8.89 0.40 5.17
C PRO A 22 -8.05 -0.90 5.25
N PRO A 23 -7.43 -1.23 6.40
CA PRO A 23 -6.81 -2.55 6.55
C PRO A 23 -7.82 -3.69 6.33
N GLN A 24 -9.11 -3.39 6.51
CA GLN A 24 -10.24 -4.29 6.27
C GLN A 24 -10.33 -4.81 4.83
N ALA A 25 -9.93 -4.03 3.82
CA ALA A 25 -9.93 -4.51 2.43
C ALA A 25 -8.91 -5.63 2.21
N ILE A 26 -7.78 -5.56 2.92
CA ILE A 26 -6.73 -6.55 2.90
C ILE A 26 -7.18 -7.80 3.66
N GLU A 27 -7.70 -7.62 4.89
CA GLU A 27 -8.19 -8.74 5.69
C GLU A 27 -9.35 -9.49 5.03
N GLY A 28 -10.27 -8.78 4.36
CA GLY A 28 -11.38 -9.39 3.63
C GLY A 28 -10.93 -10.23 2.42
N ALA A 29 -9.85 -9.82 1.75
CA ALA A 29 -9.34 -10.54 0.58
C ALA A 29 -8.40 -11.70 0.94
N ILE A 30 -7.49 -11.50 1.91
CA ILE A 30 -6.38 -12.42 2.20
C ILE A 30 -6.27 -12.87 3.66
N GLY A 31 -7.11 -12.37 4.56
CA GLY A 31 -7.02 -12.59 6.02
C GLY A 31 -7.00 -14.06 6.45
N GLY A 32 -7.82 -14.90 5.81
CA GLY A 32 -7.91 -16.34 6.11
C GLY A 32 -7.12 -17.25 5.18
N ASN A 33 -6.46 -16.71 4.16
CA ASN A 33 -5.85 -17.50 3.10
C ASN A 33 -4.35 -17.72 3.33
N ALA A 34 -3.86 -18.92 3.03
CA ALA A 34 -2.42 -19.19 2.90
C ALA A 34 -1.94 -18.76 1.50
N TYR A 35 -0.64 -18.44 1.36
CA TYR A 35 -0.08 -17.99 0.08
C TYR A 35 -0.36 -18.98 -1.05
N GLN A 36 -1.02 -18.52 -2.12
CA GLN A 36 -1.30 -19.30 -3.33
C GLN A 36 -0.98 -18.45 -4.55
N HIS A 37 0.12 -18.78 -5.25
CA HIS A 37 0.60 -18.01 -6.40
C HIS A 37 -0.51 -17.76 -7.46
N SER A 38 -1.33 -18.78 -7.75
CA SER A 38 -2.43 -18.68 -8.72
C SER A 38 -3.50 -17.64 -8.35
N LYS A 39 -3.67 -17.32 -7.06
CA LYS A 39 -4.67 -16.36 -6.57
C LYS A 39 -4.09 -14.98 -6.27
N VAL A 40 -2.76 -14.84 -6.20
CA VAL A 40 -2.10 -13.55 -5.87
C VAL A 40 -2.61 -12.44 -6.78
N ASN A 41 -2.67 -12.67 -8.10
CA ASN A 41 -3.17 -11.65 -9.03
C ASN A 41 -4.61 -11.22 -8.73
N GLN A 42 -5.50 -12.17 -8.42
CA GLN A 42 -6.89 -11.88 -8.07
C GLN A 42 -6.99 -11.10 -6.75
N TRP A 43 -6.21 -11.48 -5.75
CA TRP A 43 -6.16 -10.78 -4.46
C TRP A 43 -5.64 -9.36 -4.63
N THR A 44 -4.57 -9.16 -5.40
CA THR A 44 -4.03 -7.84 -5.69
C THR A 44 -5.09 -6.95 -6.36
N THR A 45 -5.75 -7.44 -7.41
CA THR A 45 -6.82 -6.69 -8.09
C THR A 45 -7.97 -6.37 -7.14
N SER A 46 -8.45 -7.34 -6.36
CA SER A 46 -9.55 -7.13 -5.42
C SER A 46 -9.21 -6.09 -4.34
N VAL A 47 -8.00 -6.15 -3.77
CA VAL A 47 -7.54 -5.18 -2.76
C VAL A 47 -7.42 -3.77 -3.34
N VAL A 48 -6.87 -3.65 -4.56
CA VAL A 48 -6.73 -2.37 -5.26
C VAL A 48 -8.09 -1.77 -5.58
N GLU A 49 -9.02 -2.57 -6.14
CA GLU A 49 -10.37 -2.12 -6.48
C GLU A 49 -11.17 -1.69 -5.25
N GLN A 50 -11.12 -2.47 -4.17
CA GLN A 50 -11.79 -2.11 -2.91
C GLN A 50 -11.25 -0.80 -2.34
N THR A 51 -9.93 -0.64 -2.32
CA THR A 51 -9.26 0.58 -1.84
C THR A 51 -9.64 1.78 -2.72
N LEU A 52 -9.56 1.63 -4.05
CA LEU A 52 -9.91 2.68 -5.00
C LEU A 52 -11.40 3.05 -4.93
N SER A 53 -12.29 2.08 -4.74
CA SER A 53 -13.72 2.31 -4.58
C SER A 53 -14.02 3.13 -3.33
N GLN A 54 -13.32 2.88 -2.22
CA GLN A 54 -13.48 3.70 -1.02
C GLN A 54 -12.92 5.11 -1.19
N LEU A 55 -11.77 5.25 -1.87
CA LEU A 55 -11.17 6.56 -2.15
C LEU A 55 -12.04 7.41 -3.09
N THR A 56 -12.61 6.80 -4.13
CA THR A 56 -13.50 7.50 -5.08
C THR A 56 -14.82 7.93 -4.44
N LYS A 57 -15.33 7.19 -3.45
CA LYS A 57 -16.51 7.60 -2.64
C LYS A 57 -16.29 8.88 -1.85
N LEU A 58 -15.05 9.27 -1.56
CA LEU A 58 -14.76 10.55 -0.91
C LEU A 58 -15.09 11.75 -1.81
N GLY A 59 -15.31 11.53 -3.12
CA GLY A 59 -15.82 12.53 -4.05
C GLY A 59 -14.91 13.74 -4.26
N LYS A 60 -13.65 13.67 -3.82
CA LYS A 60 -12.69 14.76 -3.97
C LYS A 60 -11.98 14.68 -5.33
N PRO A 61 -11.71 15.80 -6.00
CA PRO A 61 -11.03 15.85 -7.30
C PRO A 61 -9.51 15.61 -7.13
N PHE A 62 -9.14 14.40 -6.72
CA PHE A 62 -7.74 13.98 -6.56
C PHE A 62 -7.45 12.82 -7.51
N LYS A 63 -6.20 12.74 -7.96
CA LYS A 63 -5.68 11.60 -8.69
C LYS A 63 -5.16 10.57 -7.68
N TYR A 64 -5.81 9.41 -7.63
CA TYR A 64 -5.42 8.32 -6.73
C TYR A 64 -4.55 7.30 -7.45
N ILE A 65 -3.45 6.90 -6.81
CA ILE A 65 -2.56 5.82 -7.26
C ILE A 65 -2.49 4.81 -6.12
N VAL A 66 -2.79 3.54 -6.39
CA VAL A 66 -2.73 2.47 -5.39
C VAL A 66 -1.77 1.40 -5.87
N THR A 67 -0.80 1.05 -5.03
CA THR A 67 0.18 -0.02 -5.26
C THR A 67 -0.01 -1.10 -4.22
N CYS A 68 -0.17 -2.35 -4.64
CA CYS A 68 -0.28 -3.51 -3.75
C CYS A 68 0.83 -4.51 -4.10
N VAL A 69 1.58 -4.94 -3.07
CA VAL A 69 2.69 -5.89 -3.19
C VAL A 69 2.41 -7.06 -2.27
N ILE A 70 2.24 -8.26 -2.85
CA ILE A 70 2.06 -9.51 -2.11
C ILE A 70 3.31 -10.37 -2.32
N MET A 71 3.97 -10.76 -1.24
CA MET A 71 5.20 -11.55 -1.26
C MET A 71 5.08 -12.77 -0.35
N GLN A 72 5.57 -13.93 -0.81
CA GLN A 72 5.64 -15.13 0.01
C GLN A 72 6.68 -15.00 1.13
N LYS A 73 6.35 -15.43 2.35
CA LYS A 73 7.32 -15.58 3.45
C LYS A 73 8.13 -16.85 3.22
N ASN A 74 9.34 -16.70 2.68
CA ASN A 74 10.29 -17.78 2.46
C ASN A 74 11.64 -17.53 3.17
N GLY A 75 11.66 -16.66 4.19
CA GLY A 75 12.88 -16.24 4.88
C GLY A 75 13.67 -15.13 4.18
N ALA A 76 13.23 -14.65 3.01
CA ALA A 76 13.78 -13.44 2.41
C ALA A 76 13.34 -12.18 3.15
N GLY A 77 14.26 -11.22 3.29
CA GLY A 77 13.93 -9.88 3.76
C GLY A 77 13.19 -9.10 2.68
N LEU A 78 12.13 -8.38 3.07
CA LEU A 78 11.40 -7.47 2.18
C LEU A 78 11.68 -6.04 2.61
N HIS A 79 12.24 -5.26 1.69
CA HIS A 79 12.42 -3.84 1.88
C HIS A 79 11.68 -3.06 0.79
N THR A 80 10.69 -2.26 1.18
CA THR A 80 9.89 -1.43 0.28
C THR A 80 10.03 0.03 0.70
N ALA A 81 10.48 0.85 -0.24
CA ALA A 81 10.53 2.31 -0.11
C ALA A 81 9.85 2.94 -1.34
N SER A 82 9.18 4.06 -1.11
CA SER A 82 8.59 4.90 -2.16
C SER A 82 9.03 6.34 -1.94
N SER A 83 9.48 6.99 -3.00
CA SER A 83 9.85 8.41 -3.01
C SER A 83 8.92 9.13 -3.96
N CYS A 84 8.34 10.24 -3.49
CA CYS A 84 7.38 11.03 -4.25
C CYS A 84 7.81 12.49 -4.22
N PHE A 85 7.67 13.17 -5.36
CA PHE A 85 7.87 14.60 -5.48
C PHE A 85 6.50 15.23 -5.65
N TRP A 86 5.97 15.82 -4.59
CA TRP A 86 4.60 16.30 -4.48
C TRP A 86 4.50 17.50 -3.54
N ASP A 87 3.34 18.17 -3.49
CA ASP A 87 3.04 19.24 -2.57
C ASP A 87 2.58 18.68 -1.21
N ASN A 88 3.36 18.93 -0.16
CA ASN A 88 3.11 18.43 1.18
C ASN A 88 1.86 19.05 1.86
N SER A 89 1.27 20.10 1.27
CA SER A 89 0.07 20.74 1.81
C SER A 89 -1.24 20.13 1.27
N SER A 90 -1.19 19.58 0.06
CA SER A 90 -2.37 19.11 -0.66
C SER A 90 -2.33 17.61 -0.98
N ASP A 91 -1.13 17.05 -1.17
CA ASP A 91 -0.91 15.64 -1.49
C ASP A 91 -0.70 14.81 -0.23
N GLY A 92 -1.02 13.51 -0.32
CA GLY A 92 -0.89 12.61 0.81
C GLY A 92 -0.69 11.15 0.41
N THR A 93 -0.14 10.38 1.35
CA THR A 93 0.03 8.94 1.19
C THR A 93 -0.45 8.18 2.40
N CYS A 94 -0.89 6.95 2.16
CA CYS A 94 -1.15 5.97 3.19
C CYS A 94 -0.51 4.65 2.79
N THR A 95 0.34 4.12 3.67
CA THR A 95 0.93 2.79 3.52
C THR A 95 0.43 1.90 4.64
N VAL A 96 -0.24 0.81 4.28
CA VAL A 96 -0.67 -0.24 5.20
C VAL A 96 0.17 -1.48 4.95
N ARG A 97 0.74 -2.00 6.03
CA ARG A 97 1.49 -3.26 6.01
C ARG A 97 0.65 -4.30 6.73
N TRP A 98 0.36 -5.37 6.03
CA TRP A 98 -0.34 -6.53 6.54
C TRP A 98 0.55 -7.77 6.39
N GLU A 99 0.48 -8.67 7.35
CA GLU A 99 1.26 -9.89 7.31
C GLU A 99 0.46 -11.09 7.82
N ASN A 100 0.77 -12.26 7.25
CA ASN A 100 0.28 -13.54 7.72
C ASN A 100 1.45 -14.48 8.05
N LYS A 101 1.16 -15.71 8.46
CA LYS A 101 2.16 -16.76 8.66
C LYS A 101 2.94 -17.10 7.38
N THR A 102 2.33 -16.96 6.20
CA THR A 102 2.90 -17.45 4.92
C THR A 102 3.21 -16.36 3.91
N MET A 103 2.82 -15.10 4.14
CA MET A 103 3.03 -14.00 3.19
C MET A 103 3.01 -12.61 3.86
N TYR A 104 3.61 -11.64 3.17
CA TYR A 104 3.52 -10.21 3.44
C TYR A 104 2.63 -9.56 2.37
N CYS A 105 1.85 -8.57 2.77
CA CYS A 105 1.08 -7.71 1.88
C CYS A 105 1.32 -6.25 2.26
N ILE A 106 1.78 -5.45 1.31
CA ILE A 106 2.02 -4.02 1.51
C ILE A 106 1.17 -3.27 0.49
N VAL A 107 0.28 -2.42 0.98
CA VAL A 107 -0.55 -1.55 0.15
C VAL A 107 -0.13 -0.12 0.41
N SER A 108 0.19 0.62 -0.65
CA SER A 108 0.50 2.05 -0.58
C SER A 108 -0.43 2.78 -1.53
N ALA A 109 -1.24 3.70 -1.00
CA ALA A 109 -2.02 4.62 -1.81
C ALA A 109 -1.46 6.03 -1.70
N PHE A 110 -1.56 6.75 -2.82
CA PHE A 110 -1.11 8.12 -3.01
C PHE A 110 -2.28 8.91 -3.57
N GLY A 111 -2.62 10.03 -2.92
CA GLY A 111 -3.63 10.97 -3.40
C GLY A 111 -2.93 12.25 -3.80
N LEU A 112 -3.06 12.63 -5.07
CA LEU A 112 -2.48 13.85 -5.62
C LEU A 112 -3.59 14.86 -5.92
N ALA A 113 -3.51 16.07 -5.40
CA ALA A 113 -4.37 17.17 -5.77
C ALA A 113 -4.11 17.55 -7.24
N LEU A 114 -5.17 17.91 -7.96
CA LEU A 114 -5.11 18.41 -9.34
C LEU A 114 -5.13 19.94 -9.37
#